data_AF-A0A1I8ATT6-F1
#
_entry.id   AF-A0A1I8ATT6-F1
#
_cell.length_a   1.000
_cell.length_b   1.000
_cell.length_c   1.000
_cell.angle_alpha   90.00
_cell.angle_beta   90.00
_cell.angle_gamma   90.00
#
_symmetry.space_group_name_H-M   'P 1'
#
loop_
_entity.id
_entity.type
_entity.pdbx_description
1 polymer ?
#
loop_
_entity_poly.entity_id
_entity_poly.type
_entity_poly.pdbx_seq_one_letter_code
_entity_poly.pdbx_strand_id
1 'polypeptide(L)'
;GFNTLQQLESALQAQLTHLGVPSEPLQFVNLSDAVFTRWSHHLMQQQIDLLRGQSGGLAKLPTLTGVLDSCLSTAFSTLLEGVDDIAQQRVQVIASNASVVRTQALSDVALDAFSGQPLGIDLKRRFVRDGTATHDTPDPLACEQALSSTAKAVPGAFAQALRSYWSSVDNDVGSDNREALALGLADNYCRTLVRAANEQRIDTPQLQWLREALIPDLGALRVCSLALVPAAQDMGRTVLLADSLALQQPTDTSKGVFLFSTRTGFQHFADQAALERHCQALLTQPACPASISRDDWEQLQTSATPVVRLVEVGQPMFLALADALIALVNRRLAHALRFPGAQSSTAMAGVEDALDMRAL
;
A
#
# COMPACT_ATOMS: atom_id res chain seq x y z
N GLY A 1 -0.71 -4.61 -46.16
CA GLY A 1 -2.08 -4.64 -45.58
C GLY A 1 -2.73 -5.93 -46.00
N PHE A 2 -3.09 -6.78 -45.04
CA PHE A 2 -3.77 -8.04 -45.30
C PHE A 2 -5.28 -7.79 -45.12
N ASN A 3 -6.07 -7.94 -46.17
CA ASN A 3 -7.49 -7.60 -46.20
C ASN A 3 -8.42 -8.78 -45.90
N THR A 4 -7.87 -9.98 -45.66
CA THR A 4 -8.65 -11.15 -45.21
C THR A 4 -7.86 -12.00 -44.21
N LEU A 5 -8.59 -12.68 -43.31
CA LEU A 5 -8.04 -13.64 -42.32
C LEU A 5 -7.13 -14.69 -42.99
N GLN A 6 -7.54 -15.12 -44.18
CA GLN A 6 -6.83 -16.08 -45.03
C GLN A 6 -5.48 -15.54 -45.56
N GLN A 7 -5.37 -14.24 -45.82
CA GLN A 7 -4.11 -13.60 -46.19
C GLN A 7 -3.14 -13.48 -45.01
N LEU A 8 -3.68 -13.34 -43.80
CA LEU A 8 -2.92 -13.26 -42.55
C LEU A 8 -2.42 -14.64 -42.11
N GLU A 9 -3.26 -15.67 -42.25
CA GLU A 9 -2.89 -17.10 -42.14
C GLU A 9 -1.73 -17.45 -43.07
N SER A 10 -1.87 -17.12 -44.35
CA SER A 10 -0.86 -17.43 -45.37
C SER A 10 0.47 -16.72 -45.10
N ALA A 11 0.43 -15.48 -44.61
CA ALA A 11 1.63 -14.71 -44.29
C ALA A 11 2.37 -15.24 -43.04
N LEU A 12 1.62 -15.64 -42.01
CA LEU A 12 2.18 -16.22 -40.78
C LEU A 12 2.74 -17.63 -41.02
N GLN A 13 2.04 -18.47 -41.80
CA GLN A 13 2.52 -19.79 -42.19
C GLN A 13 3.83 -19.67 -43.01
N ALA A 14 3.90 -18.71 -43.93
CA ALA A 14 5.10 -18.45 -44.71
C ALA A 14 6.30 -18.01 -43.83
N GLN A 15 6.06 -17.18 -42.81
CA GLN A 15 7.12 -16.79 -41.86
C GLN A 15 7.59 -17.95 -40.97
N LEU A 16 6.68 -18.78 -40.46
CA LEU A 16 7.04 -19.94 -39.63
C LEU A 16 7.83 -20.99 -40.41
N THR A 17 7.49 -21.18 -41.68
CA THR A 17 8.24 -22.06 -42.59
C THR A 17 9.66 -21.52 -42.84
N HIS A 18 9.79 -20.19 -42.96
CA HIS A 18 11.09 -19.52 -43.15
C HIS A 18 12.01 -19.59 -41.91
N LEU A 19 11.43 -19.86 -40.73
CA LEU A 19 12.13 -20.05 -39.47
C LEU A 19 12.45 -21.52 -39.17
N GLY A 20 12.16 -22.45 -40.10
CA GLY A 20 12.50 -23.87 -39.97
C GLY A 20 11.71 -24.62 -38.90
N VAL A 21 10.61 -24.04 -38.39
CA VAL A 21 9.75 -24.69 -37.41
C VAL A 21 8.77 -25.60 -38.16
N PRO A 22 8.77 -26.93 -37.93
CA PRO A 22 7.73 -27.80 -38.46
C PRO A 22 6.41 -27.37 -37.83
N SER A 23 5.58 -26.69 -38.61
CA SER A 23 4.29 -26.16 -38.16
C SER A 23 3.18 -26.92 -38.89
N GLU A 24 2.29 -27.55 -38.12
CA GLU A 24 0.98 -27.94 -38.64
C GLU A 24 0.28 -26.69 -39.22
N PRO A 25 -0.59 -26.85 -40.24
CA PRO A 25 -1.27 -25.71 -40.83
C PRO A 25 -2.03 -24.94 -39.75
N LEU A 26 -1.70 -23.66 -39.59
CA LEU A 26 -2.39 -22.75 -38.67
C LEU A 26 -3.87 -22.70 -39.08
N GLN A 27 -4.74 -23.33 -38.28
CA GLN A 27 -6.17 -23.17 -38.39
C GLN A 27 -6.60 -22.13 -37.37
N PHE A 28 -7.08 -20.98 -37.81
CA PHE A 28 -7.81 -20.10 -36.93
C PHE A 28 -9.12 -20.80 -36.57
N VAL A 29 -9.15 -21.41 -35.39
CA VAL A 29 -10.38 -21.93 -34.82
C VAL A 29 -11.23 -20.73 -34.43
N ASN A 30 -12.31 -20.49 -35.17
CA ASN A 30 -13.36 -19.61 -34.73
C ASN A 30 -13.93 -20.22 -33.44
N LEU A 31 -13.53 -19.66 -32.29
CA LEU A 31 -13.96 -20.18 -30.99
C LEU A 31 -15.48 -20.12 -30.98
N SER A 32 -16.15 -21.27 -30.87
CA SER A 32 -17.60 -21.27 -30.74
C SER A 32 -17.99 -20.41 -29.53
N ASP A 33 -19.17 -19.79 -29.57
CA ASP A 33 -19.67 -18.96 -28.46
C ASP A 33 -19.57 -19.69 -27.12
N ALA A 34 -19.74 -21.01 -27.11
CA ALA A 34 -19.58 -21.86 -25.93
C ALA A 34 -18.12 -21.95 -25.43
N VAL A 35 -17.13 -22.08 -26.32
CA VAL A 35 -15.72 -22.08 -25.93
C VAL A 35 -15.29 -20.69 -25.48
N PHE A 36 -15.67 -19.64 -26.19
CA PHE A 36 -15.42 -18.26 -25.76
C PHE A 36 -16.08 -17.95 -24.40
N THR A 37 -17.32 -18.39 -24.17
CA THR A 37 -18.02 -18.25 -22.89
C THR A 37 -17.32 -19.02 -21.77
N ARG A 38 -16.86 -20.24 -22.04
CA ARG A 38 -16.12 -21.03 -21.05
C ARG A 38 -14.76 -20.41 -20.70
N TRP A 39 -14.04 -19.91 -21.70
CA TRP A 39 -12.76 -19.22 -21.50
C TRP A 39 -12.92 -17.90 -20.77
N SER A 40 -13.92 -17.08 -21.14
CA SER A 40 -14.22 -15.84 -20.43
C SER A 40 -14.65 -16.11 -18.99
N HIS A 41 -15.47 -17.14 -18.73
CA HIS A 41 -15.82 -17.54 -17.37
C HIS A 41 -14.60 -18.00 -16.57
N HIS A 42 -13.68 -18.75 -17.19
CA HIS A 42 -12.44 -19.15 -16.55
C HIS A 42 -11.54 -17.95 -16.21
N LEU A 43 -11.38 -17.01 -17.13
CA LEU A 43 -10.63 -15.77 -16.90
C LEU A 43 -11.26 -14.89 -15.82
N MET A 44 -12.59 -14.75 -15.82
CA MET A 44 -13.32 -14.05 -14.77
C MET A 44 -13.12 -14.73 -13.41
N GLN A 45 -13.16 -16.07 -13.37
CA GLN A 45 -12.93 -16.81 -12.13
C GLN A 45 -11.50 -16.62 -11.62
N GLN A 46 -10.49 -16.66 -12.49
CA GLN A 46 -9.11 -16.36 -12.14
C GLN A 46 -8.95 -14.94 -11.59
N GLN A 47 -9.61 -13.94 -12.19
CA GLN A 47 -9.60 -12.56 -11.68
C GLN A 47 -10.29 -12.45 -10.32
N ILE A 48 -11.41 -13.15 -10.12
CA ILE A 48 -12.10 -13.19 -8.82
C ILE A 48 -11.19 -13.79 -7.75
N ASP A 49 -10.54 -14.92 -8.06
CA ASP A 49 -9.68 -15.60 -7.09
C ASP A 49 -8.42 -14.79 -6.75
N LEU A 50 -7.84 -14.09 -7.73
CA LEU A 50 -6.76 -13.15 -7.52
C LEU A 50 -7.19 -11.96 -6.63
N LEU A 51 -8.35 -11.35 -6.90
CA LEU A 51 -8.88 -10.25 -6.08
C LEU A 51 -9.23 -10.71 -4.66
N ARG A 52 -9.76 -11.93 -4.50
CA ARG A 52 -10.00 -12.53 -3.18
C ARG A 52 -8.70 -12.77 -2.43
N GLY A 53 -7.67 -13.28 -3.10
CA GLY A 53 -6.34 -13.48 -2.53
C GLY A 53 -5.74 -12.16 -2.04
N GLN A 54 -5.79 -11.11 -2.87
CA GLN A 54 -5.33 -9.77 -2.50
C GLN A 54 -6.13 -9.17 -1.34
N SER A 55 -7.46 -9.24 -1.40
CA SER A 55 -8.32 -8.75 -0.32
C SER A 55 -8.10 -9.53 0.98
N GLY A 56 -7.88 -10.84 0.91
CA GLY A 56 -7.59 -11.70 2.06
C GLY A 56 -6.21 -11.40 2.66
N GLY A 57 -5.21 -11.13 1.82
CA GLY A 57 -3.89 -10.67 2.26
C GLY A 57 -3.99 -9.34 3.00
N LEU A 58 -4.64 -8.34 2.40
CA LEU A 58 -4.85 -7.02 2.99
C LEU A 58 -5.65 -7.08 4.31
N ALA A 59 -6.62 -8.00 4.43
CA ALA A 59 -7.38 -8.18 5.65
C ALA A 59 -6.53 -8.71 6.83
N LYS A 60 -5.37 -9.31 6.57
CA LYS A 60 -4.42 -9.80 7.58
C LYS A 60 -3.43 -8.72 8.04
N LEU A 61 -3.54 -7.47 7.56
CA LEU A 61 -2.69 -6.38 8.03
C LEU A 61 -2.83 -6.19 9.55
N PRO A 62 -1.74 -5.81 10.25
CA PRO A 62 -1.81 -5.50 11.67
C PRO A 62 -2.85 -4.40 11.95
N THR A 63 -3.67 -4.60 12.98
CA THR A 63 -4.65 -3.61 13.43
C THR A 63 -4.14 -2.86 14.66
N LEU A 64 -4.62 -1.63 14.88
CA LEU A 64 -4.29 -0.86 16.08
C LEU A 64 -4.67 -1.59 17.37
N THR A 65 -5.84 -2.22 17.39
CA THR A 65 -6.31 -3.01 18.53
C THR A 65 -5.38 -4.18 18.82
N GLY A 66 -5.02 -4.98 17.81
CA GLY A 66 -4.13 -6.13 17.99
C GLY A 66 -2.72 -5.73 18.48
N VAL A 67 -2.17 -4.62 17.97
CA VAL A 67 -0.87 -4.10 18.42
C VAL A 67 -0.95 -3.53 19.83
N LEU A 68 -2.03 -2.79 20.15
CA LEU A 68 -2.28 -2.28 21.50
C LEU A 68 -2.38 -3.41 22.52
N ASP A 69 -3.17 -4.44 22.24
CA ASP A 69 -3.37 -5.58 23.13
C ASP A 69 -2.07 -6.35 23.36
N SER A 70 -1.24 -6.52 22.33
CA SER A 70 0.08 -7.13 22.45
C SER A 70 1.04 -6.30 23.31
N CYS A 71 1.06 -4.97 23.13
CA CYS A 71 1.88 -4.07 23.94
C CYS A 71 1.39 -4.00 25.38
N LEU A 72 0.08 -3.98 25.59
CA LEU A 72 -0.57 -4.03 26.89
C LEU A 72 -0.21 -5.34 27.61
N SER A 73 -0.28 -6.46 26.89
CA SER A 73 0.11 -7.78 27.41
C SER A 73 1.54 -7.85 27.88
N THR A 74 2.44 -7.30 27.09
CA THR A 74 3.86 -7.22 27.44
C THR A 74 4.11 -6.30 28.64
N ALA A 75 3.46 -5.13 28.69
CA ALA A 75 3.65 -4.17 29.78
C ALA A 75 3.08 -4.68 31.12
N PHE A 76 1.91 -5.31 31.10
CA PHE A 76 1.28 -5.82 32.32
C PHE A 76 1.99 -7.07 32.84
N SER A 77 2.41 -7.99 31.97
CA SER A 77 3.18 -9.18 32.40
C SER A 77 4.57 -8.84 32.99
N THR A 78 5.18 -7.73 32.56
CA THR A 78 6.48 -7.28 33.08
C THR A 78 6.38 -6.49 34.38
N LEU A 79 5.29 -5.74 34.59
CA LEU A 79 5.13 -4.84 35.73
C LEU A 79 4.23 -5.40 36.84
N LEU A 80 3.42 -6.42 36.55
CA LEU A 80 2.47 -7.00 37.51
C LEU A 80 2.59 -8.54 37.49
N GLU A 81 3.11 -9.10 38.58
CA GLU A 81 3.16 -10.55 38.75
C GLU A 81 1.75 -11.14 38.89
N GLY A 82 1.44 -12.20 38.14
CA GLY A 82 0.21 -12.98 38.29
C GLY A 82 -1.05 -12.45 37.61
N VAL A 83 -0.94 -11.50 36.66
CA VAL A 83 -2.06 -11.09 35.78
C VAL A 83 -2.04 -11.91 34.50
N ASP A 84 -2.73 -13.04 34.49
CA ASP A 84 -2.70 -14.00 33.36
C ASP A 84 -3.69 -13.65 32.22
N ASP A 85 -4.77 -12.92 32.50
CA ASP A 85 -5.77 -12.56 31.48
C ASP A 85 -6.13 -11.07 31.52
N ILE A 86 -5.56 -10.34 30.56
CA ILE A 86 -5.70 -8.89 30.39
C ILE A 86 -7.02 -8.52 29.72
N ALA A 87 -7.60 -9.43 28.93
CA ALA A 87 -8.89 -9.21 28.29
C ALA A 87 -10.05 -9.16 29.30
N GLN A 88 -9.87 -9.80 30.45
CA GLN A 88 -10.85 -9.78 31.55
C GLN A 88 -10.70 -8.56 32.46
N GLN A 89 -9.56 -7.85 32.40
CA GLN A 89 -9.30 -6.68 33.25
C GLN A 89 -10.25 -5.53 32.93
N ARG A 90 -10.86 -4.98 33.99
CA ARG A 90 -11.75 -3.83 33.90
C ARG A 90 -11.19 -2.64 34.66
N VAL A 91 -11.46 -1.45 34.15
CA VAL A 91 -11.09 -0.20 34.80
C VAL A 91 -12.35 0.57 35.13
N GLN A 92 -12.54 0.86 36.42
CA GLN A 92 -13.58 1.75 36.89
C GLN A 92 -13.06 3.18 36.89
N VAL A 93 -13.81 4.10 36.29
CA VAL A 93 -13.58 5.53 36.42
C VAL A 93 -14.44 6.02 37.58
N ILE A 94 -13.79 6.53 38.62
CA ILE A 94 -14.44 6.99 39.85
C ILE A 94 -14.33 8.51 39.98
N ALA A 95 -15.37 9.13 40.52
CA ALA A 95 -15.34 10.52 40.92
C ALA A 95 -14.68 10.70 42.29
N SER A 96 -14.38 11.95 42.68
CA SER A 96 -13.73 12.28 43.96
C SER A 96 -14.49 11.78 45.20
N ASN A 97 -15.81 11.57 45.08
CA ASN A 97 -16.67 10.97 46.10
C ASN A 97 -16.65 9.42 46.12
N ALA A 98 -15.71 8.80 45.38
CA ALA A 98 -15.55 7.36 45.19
C ALA A 98 -16.73 6.64 44.50
N SER A 99 -17.70 7.37 43.94
CA SER A 99 -18.76 6.78 43.12
C SER A 99 -18.21 6.35 41.76
N VAL A 100 -18.65 5.19 41.29
CA VAL A 100 -18.29 4.66 39.97
C VAL A 100 -19.12 5.40 38.92
N VAL A 101 -18.44 6.14 38.04
CA VAL A 101 -19.06 6.87 36.93
C VAL A 101 -19.27 5.94 35.73
N ARG A 102 -18.24 5.14 35.41
CA ARG A 102 -18.28 4.15 34.33
C ARG A 102 -17.26 3.04 34.55
N THR A 103 -17.50 1.90 33.92
CA THR A 103 -16.56 0.76 33.88
C THR A 103 -16.22 0.48 32.42
N GLN A 104 -14.94 0.35 32.11
CA GLN A 104 -14.43 0.17 30.74
C GLN A 104 -13.51 -1.05 30.68
N ALA A 105 -13.32 -1.63 29.48
CA ALA A 105 -12.27 -2.63 29.30
C ALA A 105 -10.90 -1.95 29.38
N LEU A 106 -9.88 -2.70 29.79
CA LEU A 106 -8.52 -2.16 29.87
C LEU A 106 -7.97 -1.76 28.49
N SER A 107 -8.34 -2.50 27.43
CA SER A 107 -8.01 -2.18 26.04
C SER A 107 -8.58 -0.83 25.60
N ASP A 108 -9.84 -0.52 25.96
CA ASP A 108 -10.46 0.78 25.68
C ASP A 108 -9.71 1.92 26.40
N VAL A 109 -9.31 1.69 27.66
CA VAL A 109 -8.53 2.67 28.43
C VAL A 109 -7.13 2.86 27.83
N ALA A 110 -6.51 1.81 27.32
CA ALA A 110 -5.23 1.90 26.61
C ALA A 110 -5.37 2.69 25.31
N LEU A 111 -6.47 2.49 24.57
CA LEU A 111 -6.78 3.26 23.37
C LEU A 111 -7.04 4.74 23.69
N ASP A 112 -7.78 5.05 24.76
CA ASP A 112 -8.01 6.42 25.24
C ASP A 112 -6.67 7.09 25.61
N ALA A 113 -5.82 6.38 26.34
CA ALA A 113 -4.51 6.86 26.75
C ALA A 113 -3.58 7.09 25.55
N PHE A 114 -3.57 6.17 24.59
CA PHE A 114 -2.85 6.33 23.33
C PHE A 114 -3.37 7.53 22.52
N SER A 115 -4.68 7.71 22.49
CA SER A 115 -5.34 8.81 21.77
C SER A 115 -5.20 10.17 22.46
N GLY A 116 -4.56 10.23 23.64
CA GLY A 116 -4.42 11.44 24.43
C GLY A 116 -5.74 11.99 25.00
N GLN A 117 -6.78 11.15 25.09
CA GLN A 117 -8.08 11.57 25.62
C GLN A 117 -7.97 11.84 27.13
N PRO A 118 -8.29 13.07 27.61
CA PRO A 118 -8.17 13.40 29.01
C PRO A 118 -9.25 12.68 29.84
N LEU A 119 -8.85 12.16 31.00
CA LEU A 119 -9.75 11.44 31.90
C LEU A 119 -10.82 12.36 32.54
N GLY A 120 -10.61 13.68 32.56
CA GLY A 120 -11.42 14.70 33.26
C GLY A 120 -10.79 15.12 34.59
N ILE A 121 -10.99 16.38 35.01
CA ILE A 121 -10.24 17.03 36.11
C ILE A 121 -10.53 16.41 37.50
N ASP A 122 -11.67 15.72 37.68
CA ASP A 122 -12.10 15.13 38.96
C ASP A 122 -12.31 13.60 38.92
N LEU A 123 -11.71 12.94 37.93
CA LEU A 123 -11.88 11.50 37.69
C LEU A 123 -10.58 10.74 37.92
N LYS A 124 -10.67 9.56 38.54
CA LYS A 124 -9.54 8.65 38.77
C LYS A 124 -9.85 7.26 38.24
N ARG A 125 -8.82 6.52 37.82
CA ARG A 125 -8.93 5.12 37.43
C ARG A 125 -8.73 4.22 38.66
N ARG A 126 -9.57 3.20 38.77
CA ARG A 126 -9.43 2.09 39.70
C ARG A 126 -9.39 0.81 38.86
N PHE A 127 -8.25 0.11 38.89
CA PHE A 127 -8.04 -1.14 38.17
C PHE A 127 -8.66 -2.29 38.94
N VAL A 128 -9.40 -3.17 38.27
CA VAL A 128 -10.17 -4.22 38.92
C VAL A 128 -10.08 -5.51 38.11
N ARG A 129 -9.75 -6.61 38.81
CA ARG A 129 -9.54 -7.92 38.18
C ARG A 129 -10.81 -8.52 37.57
N ASP A 130 -11.98 -8.33 38.21
CA ASP A 130 -13.27 -8.90 37.79
C ASP A 130 -14.45 -7.90 37.88
N GLY A 131 -14.16 -6.60 37.85
CA GLY A 131 -15.18 -5.56 38.04
C GLY A 131 -15.72 -5.41 39.48
N THR A 132 -15.33 -6.28 40.41
CA THR A 132 -15.61 -6.21 41.85
C THR A 132 -14.39 -5.73 42.64
N ALA A 133 -14.60 -4.79 43.58
CA ALA A 133 -13.53 -4.16 44.36
C ALA A 133 -12.92 -5.05 45.46
N THR A 134 -12.67 -6.33 45.17
CA THR A 134 -12.04 -7.29 46.10
C THR A 134 -10.51 -7.16 46.10
N HIS A 135 -9.90 -7.54 47.22
CA HIS A 135 -8.58 -7.12 47.75
C HIS A 135 -7.32 -7.32 46.88
N ASP A 136 -7.39 -7.95 45.71
CA ASP A 136 -6.27 -8.04 44.76
C ASP A 136 -6.32 -6.90 43.75
N THR A 137 -6.27 -5.68 44.24
CA THR A 137 -6.15 -4.50 43.37
C THR A 137 -4.69 -4.34 42.97
N PRO A 138 -4.34 -4.45 41.67
CA PRO A 138 -2.97 -4.21 41.22
C PRO A 138 -2.58 -2.77 41.57
N ASP A 139 -1.28 -2.54 41.84
CA ASP A 139 -0.78 -1.22 42.23
C ASP A 139 -1.19 -0.17 41.19
N PRO A 140 -2.03 0.82 41.56
CA PRO A 140 -2.52 1.83 40.62
C PRO A 140 -1.39 2.59 39.92
N LEU A 141 -0.25 2.79 40.59
CA LEU A 141 0.88 3.48 39.99
C LEU A 141 1.54 2.60 38.91
N ALA A 142 1.75 1.31 39.20
CA ALA A 142 2.27 0.35 38.24
C ALA A 142 1.35 0.20 37.02
N CYS A 143 0.03 0.19 37.22
CA CYS A 143 -0.94 0.14 36.12
C CYS A 143 -0.90 1.40 35.23
N GLU A 144 -0.84 2.60 35.80
CA GLU A 144 -0.71 3.84 35.03
C GLU A 144 0.65 3.92 34.30
N GLN A 145 1.72 3.42 34.92
CA GLN A 145 3.03 3.27 34.27
C GLN A 145 2.98 2.27 33.11
N ALA A 146 2.27 1.16 33.26
CA ALA A 146 2.05 0.18 32.20
C ALA A 146 1.31 0.81 31.02
N LEU A 147 0.20 1.52 31.27
CA LEU A 147 -0.56 2.22 30.23
C LEU A 147 0.28 3.27 29.50
N SER A 148 1.06 4.08 30.22
CA SER A 148 1.94 5.08 29.60
C SER A 148 3.04 4.42 28.76
N SER A 149 3.58 3.29 29.24
CA SER A 149 4.62 2.53 28.54
C SER A 149 4.05 1.87 27.27
N THR A 150 2.83 1.32 27.34
CA THR A 150 2.10 0.79 26.19
C THR A 150 1.92 1.87 25.12
N ALA A 151 1.39 3.04 25.46
CA ALA A 151 1.20 4.13 24.50
C ALA A 151 2.50 4.55 23.79
N LYS A 152 3.63 4.56 24.51
CA LYS A 152 4.96 4.86 23.93
C LYS A 152 5.52 3.73 23.07
N ALA A 153 5.20 2.47 23.37
CA ALA A 153 5.70 1.29 22.66
C ALA A 153 4.96 1.03 21.34
N VAL A 154 3.68 1.45 21.23
CA VAL A 154 2.82 1.19 20.07
C VAL A 154 3.47 1.52 18.73
N PRO A 155 4.08 2.71 18.49
CA PRO A 155 4.68 3.01 17.20
C PRO A 155 5.78 2.03 16.77
N GLY A 156 6.65 1.64 17.71
CA GLY A 156 7.72 0.68 17.43
C GLY A 156 7.18 -0.74 17.19
N ALA A 157 6.23 -1.17 18.03
CA ALA A 157 5.59 -2.47 17.89
C ALA A 157 4.82 -2.60 16.57
N PHE A 158 4.11 -1.54 16.16
CA PHE A 158 3.38 -1.51 14.90
C PHE A 158 4.33 -1.61 13.69
N ALA A 159 5.41 -0.82 13.68
CA ALA A 159 6.41 -0.87 12.63
C ALA A 159 7.05 -2.27 12.51
N GLN A 160 7.28 -2.94 13.63
CA GLN A 160 7.78 -4.32 13.66
C GLN A 160 6.72 -5.30 13.14
N ALA A 161 5.46 -5.18 13.56
CA ALA A 161 4.36 -6.03 13.09
C ALA A 161 4.16 -5.92 11.57
N LEU A 162 4.23 -4.70 11.02
CA LEU A 162 4.17 -4.49 9.57
C LEU A 162 5.36 -5.10 8.85
N ARG A 163 6.58 -4.91 9.37
CA ARG A 163 7.77 -5.54 8.78
C ARG A 163 7.63 -7.06 8.73
N SER A 164 7.21 -7.66 9.84
CA SER A 164 6.98 -9.10 9.93
C SER A 164 5.89 -9.57 8.97
N TYR A 165 4.80 -8.81 8.81
CA TYR A 165 3.75 -9.10 7.84
C TYR A 165 4.27 -9.09 6.40
N TRP A 166 5.03 -8.07 6.00
CA TRP A 166 5.52 -7.99 4.62
C TRP A 166 6.52 -9.09 4.28
N SER A 167 7.29 -9.55 5.27
CA SER A 167 8.24 -10.67 5.13
C SER A 167 7.64 -12.05 5.44
N SER A 168 6.35 -12.13 5.83
CA SER A 168 5.77 -13.43 6.16
C SER A 168 5.48 -14.20 4.89
N VAL A 169 6.04 -15.41 4.80
CA VAL A 169 5.80 -16.33 3.71
C VAL A 169 4.48 -17.06 3.95
N ASP A 170 3.61 -17.05 2.94
CA ASP A 170 2.43 -17.93 2.96
C ASP A 170 2.89 -19.36 2.70
N ASN A 171 2.63 -20.27 3.64
CA ASN A 171 3.06 -21.66 3.53
C ASN A 171 2.42 -22.41 2.35
N ASP A 172 1.26 -21.94 1.86
CA ASP A 172 0.55 -22.58 0.75
C ASP A 172 1.08 -22.11 -0.62
N VAL A 173 1.53 -20.86 -0.72
CA VAL A 173 1.96 -20.23 -1.98
C VAL A 173 3.48 -20.13 -2.11
N GLY A 174 4.21 -20.12 -0.99
CA GLY A 174 5.67 -20.03 -0.94
C GLY A 174 6.26 -18.65 -1.26
N SER A 175 5.41 -17.64 -1.44
CA SER A 175 5.79 -16.23 -1.65
C SER A 175 5.49 -15.39 -0.41
N ASP A 176 6.25 -14.31 -0.19
CA ASP A 176 5.93 -13.34 0.86
C ASP A 176 4.81 -12.37 0.44
N ASN A 177 4.22 -11.66 1.39
CA ASN A 177 3.13 -10.71 1.11
C ASN A 177 3.59 -9.53 0.23
N ARG A 178 4.89 -9.20 0.24
CA ARG A 178 5.47 -8.17 -0.60
C ARG A 178 5.52 -8.61 -2.07
N GLU A 179 5.89 -9.86 -2.35
CA GLU A 179 5.86 -10.48 -3.68
C GLU A 179 4.42 -10.60 -4.18
N ALA A 180 3.49 -11.00 -3.31
CA ALA A 180 2.07 -11.05 -3.64
C ALA A 180 1.52 -9.66 -4.05
N LEU A 181 1.93 -8.59 -3.36
CA LEU A 181 1.61 -7.22 -3.74
C LEU A 181 2.18 -6.88 -5.13
N ALA A 182 3.44 -7.21 -5.40
CA ALA A 182 4.06 -6.95 -6.70
C ALA A 182 3.40 -7.71 -7.85
N LEU A 183 2.98 -8.95 -7.63
CA LEU A 183 2.18 -9.71 -8.61
C LEU A 183 0.84 -9.01 -8.89
N GLY A 184 0.19 -8.48 -7.86
CA GLY A 184 -1.01 -7.69 -8.01
C GLY A 184 -0.82 -6.39 -8.79
N LEU A 185 0.31 -5.72 -8.59
CA LEU A 185 0.69 -4.53 -9.36
C LEU A 185 0.97 -4.86 -10.83
N ALA A 186 1.62 -6.00 -11.09
CA ALA A 186 1.86 -6.50 -12.44
C ALA A 186 0.55 -6.79 -13.19
N ASP A 187 -0.40 -7.44 -12.52
CA ASP A 187 -1.73 -7.70 -13.07
C ASP A 187 -2.51 -6.38 -13.30
N ASN A 188 -2.43 -5.43 -12.37
CA ASN A 188 -3.01 -4.10 -12.57
C ASN A 188 -2.42 -3.36 -13.78
N TYR A 189 -1.10 -3.42 -13.95
CA TYR A 189 -0.41 -2.87 -15.11
C TYR A 189 -0.91 -3.50 -16.41
N CYS A 190 -1.01 -4.83 -16.48
CA CYS A 190 -1.53 -5.54 -17.65
C CYS A 190 -2.98 -5.11 -17.98
N ARG A 191 -3.85 -5.07 -16.98
CA ARG A 191 -5.25 -4.65 -17.16
C ARG A 191 -5.37 -3.21 -17.65
N THR A 192 -4.64 -2.30 -17.04
CA THR A 192 -4.67 -0.88 -17.41
C THR A 192 -4.05 -0.64 -18.78
N LEU A 193 -3.06 -1.43 -19.19
CA LEU A 193 -2.45 -1.39 -20.52
C LEU A 193 -3.45 -1.84 -21.60
N VAL A 194 -4.09 -3.00 -21.39
CA VAL A 194 -5.13 -3.51 -22.30
C VAL A 194 -6.31 -2.54 -22.39
N ARG A 195 -6.75 -1.99 -21.26
CA ARG A 195 -7.81 -0.97 -21.23
C ARG A 195 -7.42 0.28 -22.02
N ALA A 196 -6.21 0.79 -21.83
CA ALA A 196 -5.73 1.98 -22.54
C ALA A 196 -5.62 1.76 -24.05
N ALA A 197 -5.21 0.56 -24.49
CA ALA A 197 -5.23 0.18 -25.90
C ALA A 197 -6.66 0.10 -26.47
N ASN A 198 -7.59 -0.51 -25.74
CA ASN A 198 -9.00 -0.60 -26.14
C ASN A 198 -9.67 0.78 -26.25
N GLU A 199 -9.29 1.70 -25.36
CA GLU A 199 -9.74 3.10 -25.37
C GLU A 199 -8.98 3.97 -26.41
N GLN A 200 -8.11 3.38 -27.24
CA GLN A 200 -7.31 4.06 -28.26
C GLN A 200 -6.41 5.18 -27.70
N ARG A 201 -6.08 5.14 -26.40
CA ARG A 201 -5.11 6.06 -25.77
C ARG A 201 -3.67 5.65 -26.02
N ILE A 202 -3.47 4.39 -26.45
CA ILE A 202 -2.18 3.79 -26.77
C ILE A 202 -2.34 3.10 -28.12
N ASP A 203 -1.46 3.40 -29.07
CA ASP A 203 -1.45 2.76 -30.39
C ASP A 203 -0.74 1.38 -30.36
N THR A 204 -0.87 0.61 -31.45
CA THR A 204 -0.29 -0.75 -31.52
C THR A 204 1.23 -0.77 -31.33
N PRO A 205 2.02 0.13 -31.97
CA PRO A 205 3.45 0.22 -31.68
C PRO A 205 3.76 0.52 -30.22
N GLN A 206 3.02 1.43 -29.58
CA GLN A 206 3.20 1.78 -28.18
C GLN A 206 2.88 0.61 -27.25
N LEU A 207 1.79 -0.12 -27.55
CA LEU A 207 1.41 -1.31 -26.82
C LEU A 207 2.50 -2.39 -26.87
N GLN A 208 3.10 -2.60 -28.04
CA GLN A 208 4.11 -3.63 -28.22
C GLN A 208 5.32 -3.40 -27.31
N TRP A 209 5.87 -2.20 -27.29
CA TRP A 209 7.01 -1.92 -26.43
C TRP A 209 6.60 -1.84 -24.96
N LEU A 210 5.45 -1.25 -24.60
CA LEU A 210 5.01 -1.23 -23.19
C LEU A 210 4.83 -2.62 -22.58
N ARG A 211 4.62 -3.66 -23.39
CA ARG A 211 4.63 -5.07 -22.96
C ARG A 211 6.04 -5.60 -22.69
N GLU A 212 7.07 -5.06 -23.34
CA GLU A 212 8.47 -5.46 -23.09
C GLU A 212 8.89 -5.13 -21.66
N ALA A 213 8.27 -4.15 -20.99
CA ALA A 213 8.49 -3.86 -19.57
C ALA A 213 8.09 -5.04 -18.64
N LEU A 214 7.25 -5.97 -19.12
CA LEU A 214 6.86 -7.18 -18.39
C LEU A 214 7.87 -8.32 -18.52
N ILE A 215 8.80 -8.23 -19.47
CA ILE A 215 9.74 -9.30 -19.74
C ILE A 215 11.10 -8.90 -19.16
N PRO A 216 11.58 -9.59 -18.11
CA PRO A 216 12.91 -9.35 -17.55
C PRO A 216 13.98 -9.46 -18.65
N ASP A 217 15.03 -8.65 -18.55
CA ASP A 217 16.26 -8.74 -19.36
C ASP A 217 16.17 -8.34 -20.85
N LEU A 218 14.99 -7.96 -21.35
CA LEU A 218 14.87 -7.47 -22.74
C LEU A 218 15.53 -6.10 -22.96
N GLY A 219 15.91 -5.39 -21.90
CA GLY A 219 16.74 -4.17 -21.94
C GLY A 219 16.18 -3.00 -22.75
N ALA A 220 14.99 -3.16 -23.33
CA ALA A 220 14.43 -2.24 -24.31
C ALA A 220 13.76 -1.03 -23.66
N LEU A 221 13.52 -1.07 -22.34
CA LEU A 221 12.80 -0.05 -21.60
C LEU A 221 13.55 0.42 -20.38
N ARG A 222 13.69 1.74 -20.32
CA ARG A 222 14.13 2.42 -19.12
C ARG A 222 12.92 2.68 -18.24
N VAL A 223 12.90 2.04 -17.08
CA VAL A 223 11.86 2.22 -16.06
C VAL A 223 12.43 3.09 -14.95
N CYS A 224 11.71 4.13 -14.55
CA CYS A 224 12.14 5.08 -13.54
C CYS A 224 11.05 5.33 -12.51
N SER A 225 11.42 5.50 -11.25
CA SER A 225 10.57 6.14 -10.24
C SER A 225 10.63 7.64 -10.42
N LEU A 226 9.51 8.32 -10.13
CA LEU A 226 9.45 9.77 -10.13
C LEU A 226 9.77 10.28 -8.75
N ALA A 227 10.83 11.08 -8.67
CA ALA A 227 11.31 11.73 -7.47
C ALA A 227 11.06 13.25 -7.53
N LEU A 228 10.57 13.82 -6.44
CA LEU A 228 10.51 15.25 -6.19
C LEU A 228 11.62 15.61 -5.20
N VAL A 229 12.51 16.49 -5.62
CA VAL A 229 13.69 16.90 -4.85
C VAL A 229 13.61 18.39 -4.56
N PRO A 230 13.63 18.84 -3.29
CA PRO A 230 13.69 20.26 -2.95
C PRO A 230 14.87 20.97 -3.65
N ALA A 231 14.65 22.17 -4.20
CA ALA A 231 15.65 22.87 -5.01
C ALA A 231 16.89 23.36 -4.21
N ALA A 232 16.77 23.54 -2.89
CA ALA A 232 17.91 23.85 -2.03
C ALA A 232 18.65 22.55 -1.68
N GLN A 233 19.77 22.28 -2.36
CA GLN A 233 20.65 21.16 -2.02
C GLN A 233 21.16 21.29 -0.57
N ASP A 234 20.85 20.29 0.26
CA ASP A 234 21.83 19.45 0.97
C ASP A 234 21.28 18.72 2.21
N MET A 235 20.01 18.89 2.62
CA MET A 235 19.52 18.25 3.87
C MET A 235 18.08 17.67 3.87
N GLY A 236 17.45 17.36 2.73
CA GLY A 236 16.04 16.92 2.77
C GLY A 236 15.68 15.82 1.76
N ARG A 237 15.62 14.58 2.24
CA ARG A 237 14.91 13.39 1.71
C ARG A 237 14.21 13.55 0.34
N THR A 238 14.63 12.74 -0.63
CA THR A 238 13.91 12.55 -1.90
C THR A 238 12.50 12.03 -1.66
N VAL A 239 11.48 12.71 -2.20
CA VAL A 239 10.08 12.27 -2.11
C VAL A 239 9.70 11.54 -3.39
N LEU A 240 9.40 10.25 -3.30
CA LEU A 240 8.94 9.46 -4.45
C LEU A 240 7.43 9.59 -4.61
N LEU A 241 6.93 9.68 -5.85
CA LEU A 241 5.54 9.38 -6.16
C LEU A 241 5.38 7.86 -6.12
N ALA A 242 4.96 7.35 -4.97
CA ALA A 242 5.04 5.92 -4.66
C ALA A 242 4.10 5.03 -5.48
N ASP A 243 3.10 5.61 -6.14
CA ASP A 243 2.09 4.91 -6.94
C ASP A 243 2.43 4.84 -8.44
N SER A 244 3.60 5.36 -8.83
CA SER A 244 3.88 5.68 -10.24
C SER A 244 5.25 5.21 -10.74
N LEU A 245 5.28 4.80 -12.01
CA LEU A 245 6.49 4.48 -12.78
C LEU A 245 6.49 5.25 -14.10
N ALA A 246 7.62 5.87 -14.44
CA ALA A 246 7.88 6.42 -15.77
C ALA A 246 8.57 5.36 -16.64
N LEU A 247 8.04 5.15 -17.84
CA LEU A 247 8.59 4.25 -18.85
C LEU A 247 9.05 5.07 -20.05
N GLN A 248 10.31 4.87 -20.43
CA GLN A 248 10.97 5.57 -21.52
C GLN A 248 11.67 4.58 -22.44
N GLN A 249 11.59 4.82 -23.75
CA GLN A 249 12.42 4.09 -24.70
C GLN A 249 13.83 4.70 -24.71
N PRO A 250 14.90 3.95 -24.35
CA PRO A 250 16.25 4.49 -24.21
C PRO A 250 16.79 5.05 -25.52
N THR A 251 16.41 4.43 -26.64
CA THR A 251 16.96 4.70 -27.98
C THR A 251 16.15 5.69 -28.80
N ASP A 252 14.93 6.05 -28.36
CA ASP A 252 14.04 6.93 -29.11
C ASP A 252 13.22 7.83 -28.18
N THR A 253 13.77 9.00 -27.85
CA THR A 253 13.11 10.01 -27.02
C THR A 253 11.92 10.67 -27.71
N SER A 254 11.75 10.52 -29.03
CA SER A 254 10.60 11.06 -29.76
C SER A 254 9.29 10.35 -29.42
N LYS A 255 9.38 9.16 -28.83
CA LYS A 255 8.23 8.39 -28.31
C LYS A 255 7.68 8.97 -27.02
N GLY A 256 8.38 9.91 -26.40
CA GLY A 256 7.99 10.57 -25.17
C GLY A 256 8.11 9.67 -23.94
N VAL A 257 7.35 9.99 -22.90
CA VAL A 257 7.36 9.33 -21.60
C VAL A 257 5.97 8.82 -21.27
N PHE A 258 5.87 7.56 -20.88
CA PHE A 258 4.63 7.00 -20.35
C PHE A 258 4.70 6.98 -18.83
N LEU A 259 3.71 7.56 -18.16
CA LEU A 259 3.53 7.45 -16.73
C LEU A 259 2.45 6.40 -16.47
N PHE A 260 2.84 5.30 -15.84
CA PHE A 260 1.91 4.37 -15.23
C PHE A 260 1.67 4.81 -13.78
N SER A 261 0.40 5.02 -13.40
CA SER A 261 -0.03 5.13 -12.00
C SER A 261 -0.99 3.99 -11.69
N THR A 262 -0.86 3.38 -10.52
CA THR A 262 -1.76 2.31 -10.06
C THR A 262 -3.22 2.77 -9.96
N ARG A 263 -3.42 4.07 -9.74
CA ARG A 263 -4.73 4.72 -9.59
C ARG A 263 -5.31 5.25 -10.90
N THR A 264 -4.51 5.97 -11.68
CA THR A 264 -5.02 6.64 -12.91
C THR A 264 -4.69 5.89 -14.20
N GLY A 265 -3.93 4.80 -14.13
CA GLY A 265 -3.45 4.06 -15.29
C GLY A 265 -2.40 4.84 -16.08
N PHE A 266 -2.37 4.62 -17.39
CA PHE A 266 -1.38 5.21 -18.29
C PHE A 266 -1.72 6.63 -18.74
N GLN A 267 -0.71 7.49 -18.69
CA GLN A 267 -0.70 8.82 -19.29
C GLN A 267 0.54 8.97 -20.17
N HIS A 268 0.38 9.62 -21.32
CA HIS A 268 1.49 9.91 -22.25
C HIS A 268 1.90 11.37 -22.16
N PHE A 269 3.21 11.60 -22.16
CA PHE A 269 3.85 12.90 -22.20
C PHE A 269 4.78 12.97 -23.40
N ALA A 270 4.72 14.06 -24.16
CA ALA A 270 5.54 14.22 -25.37
C ALA A 270 7.05 14.18 -25.07
N ASP A 271 7.46 14.67 -23.91
CA ASP A 271 8.85 14.71 -23.45
C ASP A 271 8.92 14.77 -21.90
N GLN A 272 10.13 14.78 -21.37
CA GLN A 272 10.35 14.93 -19.94
C GLN A 272 9.86 16.30 -19.43
N ALA A 273 10.01 17.38 -20.19
CA ALA A 273 9.57 18.72 -19.76
C ALA A 273 8.04 18.81 -19.57
N ALA A 274 7.26 18.07 -20.37
CA ALA A 274 5.82 17.93 -20.22
C ALA A 274 5.46 17.16 -18.95
N LEU A 275 6.19 16.09 -18.63
CA LEU A 275 6.05 15.37 -17.37
C LEU A 275 6.40 16.27 -16.17
N GLU A 276 7.47 17.04 -16.26
CA GLU A 276 7.88 17.97 -15.21
C GLU A 276 6.79 19.02 -14.94
N ARG A 277 6.21 19.63 -15.98
CA ARG A 277 5.08 20.56 -15.85
C ARG A 277 3.87 19.91 -15.20
N HIS A 278 3.58 18.66 -15.53
CA HIS A 278 2.49 17.91 -14.89
C HIS A 278 2.72 17.73 -13.40
N CYS A 279 3.93 17.32 -12.99
CA CYS A 279 4.30 17.22 -11.58
C CYS A 279 4.26 18.59 -10.86
N GLN A 280 4.68 19.67 -11.51
CA GLN A 280 4.54 21.02 -10.94
C GLN A 280 3.07 21.40 -10.73
N ALA A 281 2.19 21.09 -11.67
CA ALA A 281 0.76 21.33 -11.50
C ALA A 281 0.18 20.53 -10.32
N LEU A 282 0.62 19.29 -10.13
CA LEU A 282 0.25 18.45 -8.97
C LEU A 282 0.67 19.10 -7.64
N LEU A 283 1.83 19.75 -7.60
CA LEU A 283 2.35 20.44 -6.41
C LEU A 283 1.59 21.73 -6.07
N THR A 284 0.85 22.30 -7.02
CA THR A 284 0.00 23.49 -6.76
C THR A 284 -1.40 23.15 -6.24
N GLN A 285 -1.75 21.87 -6.15
CA GLN A 285 -3.06 21.45 -5.65
C GLN A 285 -3.20 21.73 -4.14
N PRO A 286 -4.39 22.09 -3.64
CA PRO A 286 -4.60 22.38 -2.22
C PRO A 286 -4.57 21.13 -1.34
N ALA A 287 -4.82 19.95 -1.91
CA ALA A 287 -4.88 18.69 -1.19
C ALA A 287 -3.60 17.87 -1.42
N CYS A 288 -3.11 17.21 -0.36
CA CYS A 288 -2.00 16.26 -0.45
C CYS A 288 -2.36 15.11 -1.41
N PRO A 289 -1.56 14.86 -2.45
CA PRO A 289 -1.75 13.70 -3.33
C PRO A 289 -1.66 12.39 -2.54
N ALA A 290 -2.49 11.41 -2.90
CA ALA A 290 -2.49 10.09 -2.24
C ALA A 290 -1.14 9.35 -2.35
N SER A 291 -0.36 9.67 -3.39
CA SER A 291 0.95 9.08 -3.68
C SER A 291 2.10 9.65 -2.85
N ILE A 292 1.83 10.64 -2.00
CA ILE A 292 2.80 11.33 -1.15
C ILE A 292 2.30 11.30 0.30
N SER A 293 3.21 11.14 1.27
CA SER A 293 2.84 11.22 2.69
C SER A 293 2.59 12.68 3.11
N ARG A 294 1.75 12.92 4.13
CA ARG A 294 1.47 14.28 4.60
C ARG A 294 2.75 15.01 5.04
N ASP A 295 3.63 14.33 5.75
CA ASP A 295 4.93 14.88 6.17
C ASP A 295 5.78 15.31 4.96
N ASP A 296 5.89 14.44 3.96
CA ASP A 296 6.66 14.73 2.74
C ASP A 296 6.01 15.89 1.95
N TRP A 297 4.67 15.97 1.94
CA TRP A 297 3.93 17.04 1.29
C TRP A 297 4.13 18.41 1.96
N GLU A 298 4.01 18.49 3.28
CA GLU A 298 4.26 19.72 4.04
C GLU A 298 5.71 20.21 3.84
N GLN A 299 6.66 19.28 3.77
CA GLN A 299 8.05 19.61 3.45
C GLN A 299 8.21 20.16 2.02
N LEU A 300 7.52 19.58 1.05
CA LEU A 300 7.55 20.06 -0.35
C LEU A 300 6.90 21.45 -0.48
N GLN A 301 5.82 21.71 0.24
CA GLN A 301 5.12 23.01 0.23
C GLN A 301 5.93 24.15 0.87
N THR A 302 6.80 23.83 1.83
CA THR A 302 7.68 24.80 2.50
C THR A 302 9.00 25.03 1.77
N SER A 303 9.32 24.20 0.78
CA SER A 303 10.55 24.27 0.01
C SER A 303 10.40 25.13 -1.25
N ALA A 304 11.51 25.67 -1.76
CA ALA A 304 11.55 26.23 -3.12
C ALA A 304 11.11 25.16 -4.13
N THR A 305 10.51 25.61 -5.25
CA THR A 305 9.89 24.77 -6.30
C THR A 305 10.69 23.49 -6.54
N PRO A 306 10.18 22.31 -6.11
CA PRO A 306 10.97 21.09 -6.13
C PRO A 306 11.24 20.66 -7.58
N VAL A 307 12.41 20.10 -7.81
CA VAL A 307 12.86 19.59 -9.09
C VAL A 307 12.40 18.15 -9.24
N VAL A 308 11.80 17.84 -10.38
CA VAL A 308 11.38 16.49 -10.74
C VAL A 308 12.60 15.74 -11.28
N ARG A 309 12.84 14.53 -10.78
CA ARG A 309 13.92 13.65 -11.21
C ARG A 309 13.40 12.26 -11.52
N LEU A 310 13.91 11.67 -12.59
CA LEU A 310 13.69 10.28 -12.92
C LEU A 310 14.84 9.46 -12.34
N VAL A 311 14.51 8.58 -11.41
CA VAL A 311 15.47 7.67 -10.76
C VAL A 311 15.28 6.29 -11.36
N GLU A 312 16.31 5.77 -12.00
CA GLU A 312 16.22 4.47 -12.68
C GLU A 312 15.95 3.35 -11.69
N VAL A 313 15.00 2.49 -12.07
CA VAL A 313 14.56 1.35 -11.28
C VAL A 313 15.11 0.10 -11.95
N GLY A 314 15.94 -0.64 -11.22
CA GLY A 314 16.38 -1.96 -11.66
C GLY A 314 15.21 -2.96 -11.73
N GLN A 315 15.36 -4.00 -12.53
CA GLN A 315 14.42 -5.12 -12.51
C GLN A 315 14.54 -5.90 -11.19
N PRO A 316 13.44 -6.45 -10.64
CA PRO A 316 12.07 -6.42 -11.16
C PRO A 316 11.29 -5.15 -10.74
N MET A 317 10.73 -4.42 -11.71
CA MET A 317 10.13 -3.10 -11.47
C MET A 317 8.92 -3.09 -10.51
N PHE A 318 8.13 -4.17 -10.50
CA PHE A 318 6.95 -4.24 -9.64
C PHE A 318 7.29 -4.48 -8.17
N LEU A 319 8.44 -5.10 -7.86
CA LEU A 319 8.94 -5.16 -6.48
C LEU A 319 9.36 -3.77 -6.02
N ALA A 320 10.03 -2.98 -6.87
CA ALA A 320 10.39 -1.61 -6.54
C ALA A 320 9.16 -0.71 -6.34
N LEU A 321 8.11 -0.89 -7.14
CA LEU A 321 6.83 -0.21 -6.94
C LEU A 321 6.14 -0.65 -5.63
N ALA A 322 6.14 -1.94 -5.33
CA ALA A 322 5.65 -2.46 -4.05
C ALA A 322 6.42 -1.87 -2.86
N ASP A 323 7.75 -1.78 -2.94
CA ASP A 323 8.59 -1.17 -1.90
C ASP A 323 8.27 0.31 -1.71
N ALA A 324 8.04 1.04 -2.80
CA ALA A 324 7.65 2.45 -2.73
C ALA A 324 6.30 2.62 -2.02
N LEU A 325 5.31 1.78 -2.34
CA LEU A 325 3.98 1.79 -1.69
C LEU A 325 4.08 1.40 -0.21
N ILE A 326 4.83 0.34 0.13
CA ILE A 326 5.07 -0.07 1.52
C ILE A 326 5.76 1.05 2.30
N ALA A 327 6.73 1.74 1.70
CA ALA A 327 7.40 2.88 2.32
C ALA A 327 6.45 4.06 2.52
N LEU A 328 5.53 4.32 1.58
CA LEU A 328 4.49 5.34 1.72
C LEU A 328 3.54 5.01 2.89
N VAL A 329 3.03 3.77 2.94
CA VAL A 329 2.13 3.31 4.01
C VAL A 329 2.81 3.45 5.39
N ASN A 330 4.07 3.06 5.51
CA ASN A 330 4.83 3.22 6.75
C ASN A 330 4.94 4.69 7.19
N ARG A 331 5.13 5.62 6.25
CA ARG A 331 5.19 7.06 6.57
C ARG A 331 3.82 7.60 6.98
N ARG A 332 2.75 7.24 6.25
CA ARG A 332 1.37 7.62 6.59
C ARG A 332 1.01 7.12 7.99
N LEU A 333 1.35 5.87 8.29
CA LEU A 333 1.13 5.28 9.60
C LEU A 333 1.94 6.02 10.67
N ALA A 334 3.24 6.27 10.45
CA ALA A 334 4.06 6.99 11.43
C ALA A 334 3.47 8.37 11.77
N HIS A 335 2.94 9.08 10.76
CA HIS A 335 2.22 10.33 10.98
C HIS A 335 0.93 10.11 11.81
N ALA A 336 0.09 9.13 11.44
CA ALA A 336 -1.16 8.84 12.14
C ALA A 336 -0.95 8.45 13.61
N LEU A 337 0.11 7.69 13.90
CA LEU A 337 0.49 7.29 15.25
C LEU A 337 1.10 8.44 16.06
N ARG A 338 1.78 9.40 15.41
CA ARG A 338 2.32 10.61 16.08
C ARG A 338 1.22 11.60 16.46
N PHE A 339 0.15 11.68 15.67
CA PHE A 339 -0.98 12.57 15.89
C PHE A 339 -2.33 11.82 15.88
N PRO A 340 -2.62 11.01 16.92
CA PRO A 340 -3.87 10.27 17.01
C PRO A 340 -5.08 11.22 16.96
N GLY A 341 -6.02 10.96 16.04
CA GLY A 341 -7.25 11.75 15.91
C GLY A 341 -7.11 13.13 15.25
N ALA A 342 -5.94 13.50 14.72
CA ALA A 342 -5.77 14.77 14.02
C ALA A 342 -6.38 14.78 12.59
N GLN A 343 -6.46 13.61 11.95
CA GLN A 343 -6.95 13.48 10.56
C GLN A 343 -8.37 12.91 10.46
N SER A 344 -8.81 12.16 11.48
CA SER A 344 -10.08 11.43 11.49
C SER A 344 -10.73 11.56 12.87
N SER A 345 -12.03 11.26 12.97
CA SER A 345 -12.79 11.41 14.22
C SER A 345 -12.27 10.54 15.37
N THR A 346 -11.53 9.46 15.07
CA THR A 346 -10.91 8.57 16.05
C THR A 346 -9.49 8.17 15.62
N ALA A 347 -8.65 7.79 16.59
CA ALA A 347 -7.31 7.28 16.32
C ALA A 347 -7.33 5.99 15.48
N MET A 348 -8.32 5.12 15.71
CA MET A 348 -8.52 3.91 14.91
C MET A 348 -8.75 4.22 13.44
N ALA A 349 -9.70 5.12 13.14
CA ALA A 349 -9.99 5.50 11.76
C ALA A 349 -8.76 6.11 11.08
N GLY A 350 -8.00 6.96 11.80
CA GLY A 350 -6.77 7.54 11.26
C GLY A 350 -5.68 6.51 10.94
N VAL A 351 -5.57 5.42 11.73
CA VAL A 351 -4.65 4.32 11.45
C VAL A 351 -5.14 3.45 10.29
N GLU A 352 -6.43 3.15 10.23
CA GLU A 352 -7.02 2.41 9.11
C GLU A 352 -6.86 3.18 7.79
N ASP A 353 -7.15 4.47 7.76
CA ASP A 353 -6.96 5.36 6.60
C ASP A 353 -5.49 5.43 6.18
N ALA A 354 -4.55 5.30 7.12
CA ALA A 354 -3.12 5.31 6.83
C ALA A 354 -2.63 3.99 6.22
N LEU A 355 -3.27 2.87 6.57
CA LEU A 355 -2.99 1.53 6.05
C LEU A 355 -3.75 1.21 4.77
N ASP A 356 -4.78 2.00 4.44
CA ASP A 356 -5.60 1.74 3.27
C ASP A 356 -4.83 1.95 1.96
N MET A 357 -4.46 0.82 1.36
CA MET A 357 -3.84 0.75 0.04
C MET A 357 -4.86 0.61 -1.09
N ARG A 358 -6.16 0.45 -0.81
CA ARG A 358 -7.20 0.34 -1.87
C ARG A 358 -7.37 1.64 -2.64
N ALA A 359 -7.00 2.76 -2.03
CA ALA A 359 -6.99 4.08 -2.65
C ALA A 359 -5.78 4.33 -3.58
N LEU A 360 -4.82 3.39 -3.62
CA LEU A 360 -3.59 3.45 -4.40
C LEU A 360 -3.66 2.48 -5.57
#